data_AF-A0A6G7KA05-F1
#
_entry.id   AF-A0A6G7KA05-F1
#
_cell.length_a   1.000
_cell.length_b   1.000
_cell.length_c   1.000
_cell.angle_alpha   90.00
_cell.angle_beta   90.00
_cell.angle_gamma   90.00
#
_symmetry.space_group_name_H-M   'P 1'
#
loop_
_entity.id
_entity.type
_entity.pdbx_description
1 polymer ?
#
loop_
_entity_poly.entity_id
_entity_poly.type
_entity_poly.pdbx_seq_one_letter_code
_entity_poly.pdbx_strand_id
1 'polypeptide(L)'
;MEKGYQLDLLSGQSSLHFRMYPDGLTSLFEGWSKSFASGSKATHPIGFVWTGLWITGAFANVFFLLYALFTAKAVFISAALIGYGLYFLQFYRMARKAGHFTAIALFFYPILFIAFIFLFSWSAIQTFIFKKVSWKGRKINL
;
A
#
# COMPACT_ATOMS: atom_id res chain seq x y z
N MET A 1 -2.83 33.24 -21.61
CA MET A 1 -4.20 33.02 -21.14
C MET A 1 -4.55 31.57 -21.42
N GLU A 2 -4.50 30.70 -20.41
CA GLU A 2 -4.91 29.30 -20.54
C GLU A 2 -6.43 29.25 -20.66
N LYS A 3 -6.95 28.78 -21.80
CA LYS A 3 -8.39 28.59 -21.99
C LYS A 3 -8.84 27.42 -21.11
N GLY A 4 -9.54 27.71 -20.02
CA GLY A 4 -10.17 26.71 -19.17
C GLY A 4 -11.37 26.09 -19.90
N TYR A 5 -11.22 24.86 -20.38
CA TYR A 5 -12.34 24.09 -20.90
C TYR A 5 -13.07 23.41 -19.73
N GLN A 6 -14.41 23.43 -19.75
CA GLN A 6 -15.21 22.58 -18.88
C GLN A 6 -15.06 21.13 -19.33
N LEU A 7 -14.53 20.30 -18.44
CA LEU A 7 -14.33 18.87 -18.66
C LEU A 7 -15.38 18.12 -17.85
N ASP A 8 -16.37 17.55 -18.53
CA ASP A 8 -17.32 16.63 -17.92
C ASP A 8 -16.69 15.23 -17.89
N LEU A 9 -16.25 14.81 -16.69
CA LEU A 9 -15.76 13.46 -16.45
C LEU A 9 -16.96 12.52 -16.30
N LEU A 10 -17.48 12.04 -17.42
CA LEU A 10 -18.48 10.97 -17.44
C LEU A 10 -17.81 9.67 -16.98
N SER A 11 -18.12 9.22 -15.76
CA SER A 11 -17.72 7.90 -15.28
C SER A 11 -18.49 6.86 -16.10
N GLY A 12 -17.89 6.43 -17.21
CA GLY A 12 -18.36 5.31 -18.03
C GLY A 12 -18.21 4.02 -17.22
N GLN A 13 -19.06 3.84 -16.23
CA GLN A 13 -19.13 2.63 -15.43
C GLN A 13 -19.42 1.49 -16.41
N SER A 14 -18.44 0.59 -16.58
CA SER A 14 -18.45 -0.63 -17.43
C SER A 14 -18.04 -0.54 -18.91
N SER A 15 -17.70 0.62 -19.49
CA SER A 15 -17.33 0.69 -20.93
C SER A 15 -15.82 0.81 -21.21
N LEU A 16 -15.01 1.19 -20.21
CA LEU A 16 -13.56 1.43 -20.40
C LEU A 16 -12.74 0.74 -19.30
N HIS A 17 -11.96 -0.27 -19.70
CA HIS A 17 -10.92 -0.86 -18.86
C HIS A 17 -9.61 -0.09 -19.07
N PHE A 18 -9.34 0.90 -18.21
CA PHE A 18 -8.07 1.62 -18.24
C PHE A 18 -7.03 0.92 -17.35
N ARG A 19 -5.91 0.47 -17.96
CA ARG A 19 -4.75 -0.03 -17.23
C ARG A 19 -3.75 1.10 -17.03
N MET A 20 -3.72 1.67 -15.82
CA MET A 20 -2.85 2.80 -15.46
C MET A 20 -1.35 2.51 -15.63
N TYR A 21 -0.94 1.24 -15.50
CA TYR A 21 0.45 0.79 -15.67
C TYR A 21 0.52 -0.30 -16.75
N PRO A 22 0.64 0.08 -18.03
CA PRO A 22 0.68 -0.87 -19.13
C PRO A 22 1.99 -1.68 -19.14
N ASP A 23 3.12 -1.06 -18.81
CA ASP A 23 4.45 -1.70 -18.83
C ASP A 23 4.74 -2.61 -17.60
N GLY A 24 3.70 -2.96 -16.83
CA GLY A 24 3.78 -3.93 -15.75
C GLY A 24 4.31 -3.37 -14.43
N LEU A 25 5.09 -4.18 -13.72
CA LEU A 25 5.52 -3.88 -12.35
C LEU A 25 6.46 -2.67 -12.31
N THR A 26 7.39 -2.54 -13.25
CA THR A 26 8.39 -1.46 -13.26
C THR A 26 7.73 -0.07 -13.31
N SER A 27 6.73 0.12 -14.19
CA SER A 27 6.01 1.39 -14.26
C SER A 27 5.09 1.62 -13.05
N LEU A 28 4.62 0.56 -12.39
CA LEU A 28 3.95 0.65 -11.09
C LEU A 28 4.93 1.13 -10.00
N PHE A 29 6.13 0.55 -9.91
CA PHE A 29 7.19 0.99 -8.98
C PHE A 29 7.53 2.47 -9.18
N GLU A 30 7.71 2.92 -10.42
CA GLU A 30 8.01 4.33 -10.74
C GLU A 30 6.85 5.27 -10.40
N GLY A 31 5.62 4.87 -10.74
CA GLY A 31 4.42 5.64 -10.45
C GLY A 31 4.19 5.83 -8.95
N TRP A 32 4.33 4.77 -8.16
CA TRP A 32 4.20 4.83 -6.70
C TRP A 32 5.34 5.62 -6.05
N SER A 33 6.58 5.45 -6.50
CA SER A 33 7.72 6.25 -6.01
C SER A 33 7.50 7.74 -6.25
N LYS A 34 6.94 8.12 -7.41
CA LYS A 34 6.57 9.52 -7.67
C LYS A 34 5.52 10.01 -6.69
N SER A 35 4.44 9.24 -6.50
CA SER A 35 3.32 9.63 -5.61
C SER A 35 3.76 9.78 -4.16
N PHE A 36 4.66 8.92 -3.68
CA PHE A 36 5.21 9.04 -2.33
C PHE A 36 6.17 10.23 -2.17
N ALA A 37 7.00 10.51 -3.18
CA ALA A 37 7.89 11.67 -3.17
C ALA A 37 7.09 13.00 -3.09
N SER A 38 5.97 13.11 -3.80
CA SER A 38 5.09 14.28 -3.72
C SER A 38 4.14 14.28 -2.51
N GLY A 39 3.64 13.10 -2.10
CA GLY A 39 2.56 12.96 -1.10
C GLY A 39 3.02 12.85 0.36
N SER A 40 4.26 12.42 0.60
CA SER A 40 4.80 12.27 1.97
C SER A 40 4.87 13.60 2.73
N LYS A 41 5.08 14.73 2.02
CA LYS A 41 5.07 16.08 2.63
C LYS A 41 3.68 16.55 3.09
N ALA A 42 2.60 15.94 2.57
CA ALA A 42 1.22 16.33 2.87
C ALA A 42 0.56 15.43 3.94
N THR A 43 1.24 14.38 4.40
CA THR A 43 0.66 13.44 5.36
C THR A 43 0.84 13.95 6.80
N HIS A 44 -0.26 14.03 7.56
CA HIS A 44 -0.19 14.45 8.95
C HIS A 44 0.63 13.45 9.79
N PRO A 45 1.63 13.89 10.59
CA PRO A 45 2.55 12.99 11.31
C PRO A 45 1.84 11.96 12.20
N ILE A 46 0.76 12.36 12.86
CA ILE A 46 -0.04 11.46 13.71
C ILE A 46 -0.62 10.27 12.90
N GLY A 47 -1.16 10.53 11.71
CA GLY A 47 -1.71 9.47 10.85
C GLY A 47 -0.63 8.50 10.38
N PHE A 48 0.58 9.01 10.12
CA PHE A 48 1.73 8.19 9.78
C PHE A 48 2.12 7.24 10.93
N VAL A 49 2.22 7.74 12.17
CA VAL A 49 2.55 6.91 13.34
C VAL A 49 1.48 5.84 13.58
N TRP A 50 0.20 6.20 13.55
CA TRP A 50 -0.88 5.22 13.74
C TRP A 50 -0.89 4.14 12.66
N THR A 51 -0.62 4.52 11.40
CA THR A 51 -0.50 3.55 10.30
C THR A 51 0.70 2.62 10.53
N GLY A 52 1.84 3.16 10.96
CA GLY A 52 3.03 2.38 11.29
C GLY A 52 2.80 1.39 12.44
N LEU A 53 2.13 1.83 13.52
CA LEU A 53 1.74 0.96 14.63
C LEU A 53 0.77 -0.13 14.18
N TRP A 54 -0.21 0.21 13.34
CA TRP A 54 -1.16 -0.77 12.82
C TRP A 54 -0.50 -1.82 11.93
N ILE A 55 0.41 -1.42 11.03
CA ILE A 55 1.21 -2.35 10.23
C ILE A 55 2.09 -3.23 11.13
N THR A 56 2.71 -2.65 12.17
CA THR A 56 3.54 -3.37 13.13
C THR A 56 2.73 -4.43 13.87
N GLY A 57 1.53 -4.09 14.33
CA GLY A 57 0.61 -5.03 14.97
C GLY A 57 0.20 -6.18 14.04
N ALA A 58 0.03 -5.90 12.75
CA ALA A 58 -0.29 -6.93 11.76
C ALA A 58 0.86 -7.96 11.62
N PHE A 59 2.12 -7.50 11.60
CA PHE A 59 3.29 -8.39 11.60
C PHE A 59 3.48 -9.11 12.93
N ALA A 60 3.28 -8.43 14.06
CA ALA A 60 3.35 -9.04 15.38
C ALA A 60 2.37 -10.23 15.49
N ASN A 61 1.16 -10.09 14.93
CA ASN A 61 0.19 -11.18 14.89
C ASN A 61 0.63 -12.34 13.98
N VAL A 62 1.28 -12.06 12.84
CA VAL A 62 1.86 -13.11 11.97
C VAL A 62 2.98 -13.85 12.69
N PHE A 63 3.89 -13.15 13.37
CA PHE A 63 4.94 -13.78 14.16
C PHE A 63 4.38 -14.58 15.34
N PHE A 64 3.33 -14.07 15.99
CA PHE A 64 2.62 -14.79 17.04
C PHE A 64 1.98 -16.08 16.52
N LEU A 65 1.40 -16.07 15.31
CA LEU A 65 0.91 -17.27 14.64
C LEU A 65 2.02 -18.29 14.39
N LEU A 66 3.17 -17.86 13.86
CA LEU A 66 4.32 -18.74 13.65
C LEU A 66 4.83 -19.35 14.97
N TYR A 67 4.91 -18.54 16.03
CA TYR A 67 5.27 -19.00 17.37
C TYR A 67 4.25 -19.99 17.96
N ALA A 68 2.95 -19.72 17.78
CA ALA A 68 1.88 -20.59 18.23
C ALA A 68 1.92 -21.96 17.53
N LEU A 69 2.19 -21.97 16.22
CA LEU A 69 2.38 -23.20 15.45
C LEU A 69 3.61 -23.98 15.93
N PHE A 70 4.72 -23.30 16.22
CA PHE A 70 5.94 -23.93 16.72
C PHE A 70 5.75 -24.56 18.10
N THR A 71 5.00 -23.90 18.99
CA THR A 71 4.72 -24.42 20.34
C THR A 71 3.61 -25.47 20.37
N ALA A 72 2.88 -25.66 19.26
CA ALA A 72 1.76 -26.60 19.12
C ALA A 72 0.65 -26.48 20.18
N LYS A 73 0.55 -25.32 20.85
CA LYS A 73 -0.46 -25.07 21.89
C LYS A 73 -1.76 -24.61 21.24
N ALA A 74 -2.80 -25.44 21.33
CA ALA A 74 -4.12 -25.16 20.74
C ALA A 74 -4.66 -23.77 21.11
N VAL A 75 -4.52 -23.34 22.37
CA VAL A 75 -4.98 -22.02 22.82
C VAL A 75 -4.29 -20.88 22.06
N PHE A 76 -2.98 -20.96 21.86
CA PHE A 76 -2.22 -19.94 21.14
C PHE A 76 -2.53 -19.94 19.65
N ILE A 77 -2.70 -21.12 19.06
CA ILE A 77 -3.05 -21.26 17.64
C ILE A 77 -4.43 -20.62 17.40
N SER A 78 -5.42 -20.95 18.22
CA SER A 78 -6.77 -20.37 18.14
C SER A 78 -6.74 -18.84 18.28
N ALA A 79 -6.01 -18.31 19.27
CA ALA A 79 -5.89 -16.87 19.48
C ALA A 79 -5.23 -16.17 18.27
N ALA A 80 -4.16 -16.75 17.72
CA ALA A 80 -3.46 -16.19 16.57
C ALA A 80 -4.29 -16.23 15.28
N LEU A 81 -5.07 -17.31 15.06
CA LEU A 81 -5.98 -17.42 13.92
C LEU A 81 -7.12 -16.39 14.00
N ILE A 82 -7.70 -16.18 15.20
CA ILE A 82 -8.70 -15.13 15.42
C ILE A 82 -8.08 -13.75 15.12
N GLY A 83 -6.90 -13.47 15.66
CA GLY A 83 -6.17 -12.23 15.39
C GLY A 83 -5.92 -12.02 13.90
N TYR A 84 -5.52 -13.07 13.18
CA TYR A 84 -5.26 -13.01 11.74
C TYR A 84 -6.55 -12.71 10.98
N GLY A 85 -7.65 -13.38 11.32
CA GLY A 85 -8.96 -13.16 10.73
C GLY A 85 -9.48 -11.74 10.97
N LEU A 86 -9.27 -11.18 12.16
CA LEU A 86 -9.64 -9.79 12.47
C LEU A 86 -8.85 -8.78 11.65
N TYR A 87 -7.53 -8.97 11.52
CA TYR A 87 -6.69 -8.13 10.66
C TYR A 87 -7.11 -8.22 9.20
N PHE A 88 -7.33 -9.44 8.69
CA PHE A 88 -7.85 -9.65 7.34
C PHE A 88 -9.18 -8.93 7.13
N LEU A 89 -10.14 -9.07 8.04
CA LEU A 89 -11.45 -8.42 7.91
C LEU A 89 -11.33 -6.89 7.96
N GLN A 90 -10.51 -6.36 8.87
CA GLN A 90 -10.28 -4.93 8.98
C GLN A 90 -9.67 -4.39 7.68
N PHE A 91 -8.61 -5.03 7.18
CA PHE A 91 -7.97 -4.64 5.93
C PHE A 91 -8.91 -4.80 4.74
N TYR A 92 -9.69 -5.88 4.68
CA TYR A 92 -10.70 -6.09 3.65
C TYR A 92 -11.70 -4.95 3.59
N ARG A 93 -12.27 -4.55 4.73
CA ARG A 93 -13.23 -3.44 4.80
C ARG A 93 -12.62 -2.11 4.34
N MET A 94 -11.36 -1.86 4.65
CA MET A 94 -10.65 -0.66 4.19
C MET A 94 -10.36 -0.73 2.69
N ALA A 95 -9.87 -1.86 2.20
CA ALA A 95 -9.57 -2.07 0.78
C ALA A 95 -10.80 -1.93 -0.10
N ARG A 96 -11.98 -2.40 0.35
CA ARG A 96 -13.24 -2.24 -0.38
C ARG A 96 -13.70 -0.78 -0.54
N LYS A 97 -13.27 0.12 0.35
CA LYS A 97 -13.52 1.56 0.21
C LYS A 97 -12.57 2.21 -0.80
N ALA A 98 -11.35 1.68 -0.90
CA ALA A 98 -10.33 2.20 -1.82
C ALA A 98 -10.52 1.68 -3.26
N GLY A 99 -11.08 0.48 -3.44
CA GLY A 99 -11.33 -0.08 -4.77
C GLY A 99 -11.78 -1.54 -4.77
N HIS A 100 -11.78 -2.14 -5.96
CA HIS A 100 -12.12 -3.54 -6.18
C HIS A 100 -10.86 -4.41 -6.15
N PHE A 101 -10.58 -4.98 -4.97
CA PHE A 101 -9.50 -5.95 -4.78
C PHE A 101 -10.08 -7.35 -4.54
N THR A 102 -9.38 -8.38 -5.00
CA THR A 102 -9.77 -9.78 -4.76
C THR A 102 -9.55 -10.15 -3.30
N ALA A 103 -10.50 -10.84 -2.68
CA ALA A 103 -10.40 -11.25 -1.28
C ALA A 103 -9.16 -12.14 -1.02
N ILE A 104 -8.78 -12.98 -2.00
CA ILE A 104 -7.59 -13.83 -1.94
C ILE A 104 -6.33 -12.98 -1.83
N ALA A 105 -6.17 -11.94 -2.65
CA ALA A 105 -5.00 -11.05 -2.56
C ALA A 105 -4.94 -10.39 -1.17
N LEU A 106 -6.08 -9.96 -0.65
CA LEU A 106 -6.18 -9.33 0.67
C LEU A 106 -5.94 -10.32 1.83
N PHE A 107 -6.23 -11.60 1.64
CA PHE A 107 -5.93 -12.64 2.62
C PHE A 107 -4.42 -12.76 2.84
N PHE A 108 -3.63 -12.59 1.78
CA PHE A 108 -2.17 -12.49 1.84
C PHE A 108 -1.68 -11.06 2.14
N TYR A 109 -2.39 -10.34 3.03
CA TYR A 109 -2.00 -9.00 3.47
C TYR A 109 -0.55 -8.88 3.96
N PRO A 110 0.10 -9.89 4.60
CA PRO A 110 1.48 -9.73 5.04
C PRO A 110 2.43 -9.49 3.86
N ILE A 111 2.20 -10.17 2.74
CA ILE A 111 3.00 -10.00 1.52
C ILE A 111 2.77 -8.61 0.93
N LEU A 112 1.52 -8.14 0.91
CA LEU A 112 1.17 -6.79 0.44
C LEU A 112 1.82 -5.71 1.31
N PHE A 113 1.87 -5.90 2.63
CA PHE A 113 2.49 -4.95 3.54
C PHE A 113 4.01 -4.94 3.41
N ILE A 114 4.65 -6.09 3.18
CA ILE A 114 6.09 -6.16 2.86
C ILE A 114 6.37 -5.38 1.57
N ALA A 115 5.57 -5.60 0.52
CA ALA A 115 5.72 -4.87 -0.74
C ALA A 115 5.54 -3.37 -0.55
N PHE A 116 4.55 -2.95 0.26
CA PHE A 116 4.33 -1.55 0.62
C PHE A 116 5.52 -0.95 1.37
N ILE A 117 6.03 -1.62 2.42
CA ILE A 117 7.19 -1.13 3.19
C ILE A 117 8.41 -1.00 2.29
N PHE A 118 8.65 -1.98 1.42
CA PHE A 118 9.77 -1.96 0.47
C PHE A 118 9.65 -0.76 -0.49
N LEU A 119 8.49 -0.60 -1.13
CA LEU A 119 8.18 0.52 -2.02
C LEU A 119 8.34 1.87 -1.32
N PHE A 120 7.77 2.00 -0.12
CA PHE A 120 7.82 3.22 0.67
C PHE A 120 9.26 3.57 1.07
N SER A 121 10.01 2.58 1.56
CA SER A 121 11.42 2.76 1.96
C SER A 121 12.29 3.15 0.77
N TRP A 122 12.11 2.47 -0.38
CA TRP A 122 12.81 2.82 -1.61
C TRP A 122 12.52 4.26 -2.04
N SER A 123 11.25 4.65 -2.05
CA SER A 123 10.84 6.01 -2.39
C SER A 123 11.39 7.04 -1.39
N ALA A 124 11.39 6.73 -0.10
CA ALA A 124 11.93 7.60 0.94
C ALA A 124 13.44 7.80 0.76
N ILE A 125 14.19 6.73 0.49
CA ILE A 125 15.62 6.79 0.18
C ILE A 125 15.88 7.68 -1.05
N GLN A 126 15.14 7.48 -2.14
CA GLN A 126 15.30 8.30 -3.35
C GLN A 126 15.01 9.80 -3.11
N THR A 127 14.00 10.09 -2.27
CA THR A 127 13.56 11.46 -1.99
C THR A 127 14.45 12.18 -0.98
N PHE A 128 14.72 11.56 0.17
CA PHE A 128 15.44 12.18 1.28
C PHE A 128 16.96 12.06 1.16
N ILE A 129 17.46 10.93 0.63
CA ILE A 129 18.91 10.68 0.53
C ILE A 129 19.43 11.15 -0.84
N PHE A 130 18.77 10.74 -1.93
CA PHE A 130 19.29 11.02 -3.27
C PHE A 130 18.81 12.36 -3.85
N LYS A 131 17.80 13.03 -3.27
CA LYS A 131 17.16 14.28 -3.77
C LYS A 131 16.85 14.26 -5.27
N LYS A 132 16.68 13.08 -5.85
CA LYS A 132 16.54 12.88 -7.29
C LYS A 132 15.23 12.16 -7.53
N VAL A 133 14.27 12.85 -8.11
CA VAL A 133 13.07 12.21 -8.63
C VAL A 133 13.28 11.99 -10.12
N SER A 134 13.47 10.73 -10.50
CA SER A 134 13.43 10.31 -11.91
C SER A 134 11.97 10.29 -12.35
N TRP A 135 11.60 11.15 -13.30
CA TRP A 135 10.28 11.10 -13.93
C TRP A 135 10.42 11.00 -15.44
N LYS A 136 10.01 9.87 -16.03
CA LYS A 136 10.04 9.60 -17.48
C LYS A 136 11.38 10.01 -18.14
N GLY A 137 12.50 9.51 -17.62
CA GLY A 137 13.84 9.77 -18.15
C GLY A 137 14.39 11.18 -17.88
N ARG A 138 13.64 12.05 -17.20
CA ARG A 138 14.12 13.37 -16.78
C ARG A 138 14.45 13.37 -15.29
N LYS A 139 15.69 13.70 -14.96
CA LYS A 139 16.14 13.91 -13.58
C LYS A 139 15.63 15.27 -13.12
N ILE A 140 14.70 15.28 -12.18
CA ILE A 140 14.30 16.49 -11.49
C ILE A 140 15.11 16.51 -10.19
N ASN A 141 16.05 17.44 -10.09
CA ASN A 141 16.69 17.77 -8.81
C ASN A 141 15.66 18.55 -7.98
N LEU A 142 15.43 18.08 -6.76
CA LEU A 142 14.66 18.79 -5.74
C LEU A 142 15.55 19.73 -4.93
#